data_AF-A0A8J5JSQ6-F1
#
_entry.id   AF-A0A8J5JSQ6-F1
#
_cell.length_a   1.000
_cell.length_b   1.000
_cell.length_c   1.000
_cell.angle_alpha   90.00
_cell.angle_beta   90.00
_cell.angle_gamma   90.00
#
_symmetry.space_group_name_H-M   'P 1'
#
loop_
_entity.id
_entity.type
_entity.pdbx_description
1 polymer ?
#
loop_
_entity_poly.entity_id
_entity_poly.type
_entity_poly.pdbx_seq_one_letter_code
_entity_poly.pdbx_strand_id
1 'polypeptide(L)'
;MSVLVFYLALSLGVWTGVEALQNGCVPTCANKTEGSLIADPTNCRKYYICLKDNDPSDFTMECSDGQLFDNVTFQCQPHDNATCGVCEPSCQFTCPKNITTPVLIADRKSCKNFIICTPAGDQLSTPCPENKPYFNGTSCTTNNAQCCDPCVSYCPEAYTEVPDPTNCTNFYFCNAKGYPDETNLFTCTEGYFDEVTGVCSTDAACIEPCGGDNRTTSNPLSTTSSLPTTTNEGPHCIDPFLCTKEGYFPKCDNRCDRHYYICSQNDIHSYVESVLCSNFRVINPDTMKCVPIEDCPYPIHI
;
A
#
# COMPACT_ATOMS: atom_id res chain seq x y z
N MET A 1 1.31 49.32 54.91
CA MET A 1 0.87 47.99 54.44
C MET A 1 0.66 48.08 52.94
N SER A 2 1.67 47.67 52.16
CA SER A 2 1.63 47.72 50.69
C SER A 2 0.68 46.67 50.14
N VAL A 3 -0.23 47.10 49.27
CA VAL A 3 -1.13 46.26 48.49
C VAL A 3 -0.37 45.82 47.23
N LEU A 4 0.02 44.55 47.16
CA LEU A 4 0.56 43.95 45.93
C LEU A 4 -0.61 43.55 45.03
N VAL A 5 -0.73 44.24 43.89
CA VAL A 5 -1.64 43.90 42.80
C VAL A 5 -0.94 42.87 41.91
N PHE A 6 -1.41 41.62 41.96
CA PHE A 6 -0.97 40.57 41.03
C PHE A 6 -1.75 40.71 39.71
N TYR A 7 -1.05 41.14 38.65
CA TYR A 7 -1.55 41.06 37.28
C TYR A 7 -1.35 39.63 36.77
N LEU A 8 -2.44 38.88 36.59
CA LEU A 8 -2.46 37.63 35.83
C LEU A 8 -2.58 37.99 34.34
N ALA A 9 -1.47 37.85 33.61
CA ALA A 9 -1.46 37.93 32.15
C ALA A 9 -2.05 36.63 31.57
N LEU A 10 -3.25 36.72 31.00
CA LEU A 10 -3.84 35.68 30.15
C LEU A 10 -3.12 35.68 28.80
N SER A 11 -2.17 34.75 28.61
CA SER A 11 -1.63 34.45 27.30
C SER A 11 -2.67 33.69 26.48
N LEU A 12 -3.25 34.38 25.50
CA LEU A 12 -4.00 33.75 24.41
C LEU A 12 -3.03 32.90 23.58
N GLY A 13 -3.00 31.60 23.85
CA GLY A 13 -2.35 30.63 22.99
C GLY A 13 -3.08 30.54 21.67
N VAL A 14 -2.51 31.14 20.63
CA VAL A 14 -2.92 30.92 19.24
C VAL A 14 -2.39 29.55 18.84
N TRP A 15 -3.28 28.54 18.85
CA TRP A 15 -2.97 27.21 18.34
C TRP A 15 -3.16 27.22 16.81
N THR A 16 -2.17 27.76 16.09
CA THR A 16 -2.09 27.61 14.63
C THR A 16 -1.24 26.39 14.32
N GLY A 17 -1.89 25.30 13.96
CA GLY A 17 -1.24 24.08 13.55
C GLY A 17 -2.13 22.88 13.79
N VAL A 18 -3.25 22.80 13.07
CA VAL A 18 -3.75 21.47 12.72
C VAL A 18 -2.73 20.96 11.72
N GLU A 19 -1.74 20.22 12.21
CA GLU A 19 -1.00 19.30 11.34
C GLU A 19 -2.07 18.47 10.66
N ALA A 20 -2.16 18.62 9.34
CA ALA A 20 -2.96 17.70 8.55
C ALA A 20 -2.51 16.31 8.98
N LEU A 21 -3.43 15.50 9.52
CA LEU A 21 -3.26 14.07 9.61
C LEU A 21 -3.04 13.60 8.18
N GLN A 22 -1.77 13.64 7.75
CA GLN A 22 -1.26 12.93 6.61
C GLN A 22 -1.72 11.51 6.86
N ASN A 23 -2.57 10.95 5.98
CA ASN A 23 -2.99 9.56 6.06
C ASN A 23 -1.73 8.73 6.37
N GLY A 24 -1.63 8.22 7.60
CA GLY A 24 -0.36 7.84 8.22
C GLY A 24 0.30 6.60 7.62
N CYS A 25 -0.28 6.11 6.52
CA CYS A 25 0.06 4.90 5.80
C CYS A 25 0.60 5.17 4.39
N VAL A 26 1.11 6.37 4.13
CA VAL A 26 1.77 6.71 2.86
C VAL A 26 3.27 6.85 3.12
N PRO A 27 4.13 6.09 2.42
CA PRO A 27 5.58 6.26 2.56
C PRO A 27 5.98 7.68 2.15
N THR A 28 6.89 8.29 2.88
CA THR A 28 7.35 9.65 2.60
C THR A 28 8.85 9.78 2.75
N CYS A 29 9.48 10.39 1.74
CA CYS A 29 10.89 10.75 1.74
C CYS A 29 11.11 12.20 2.18
N ALA A 30 10.14 12.79 2.90
CA ALA A 30 10.27 14.13 3.45
C ALA A 30 11.54 14.26 4.29
N ASN A 31 12.37 15.26 3.95
CA ASN A 31 13.65 15.54 4.61
C ASN A 31 14.69 14.40 4.51
N LYS A 32 14.59 13.54 3.50
CA LYS A 32 15.58 12.50 3.20
C LYS A 32 16.37 12.88 1.94
N THR A 33 17.58 12.36 1.80
CA THR A 33 18.37 12.53 0.57
C THR A 33 18.11 11.39 -0.40
N GLU A 34 18.35 11.61 -1.69
CA GLU A 34 18.37 10.55 -2.71
C GLU A 34 19.21 9.35 -2.23
N GLY A 35 18.70 8.14 -2.43
CA GLY A 35 19.30 6.88 -1.99
C GLY A 35 19.03 6.52 -0.53
N SER A 36 18.41 7.40 0.28
CA SER A 36 18.02 7.05 1.65
C SER A 36 16.96 5.94 1.64
N LEU A 37 17.00 5.07 2.65
CA LEU A 37 15.98 4.05 2.86
C LEU A 37 14.90 4.58 3.82
N ILE A 38 13.64 4.25 3.57
CA ILE A 38 12.51 4.53 4.47
C ILE A 38 11.65 3.28 4.66
N ALA A 39 11.05 3.13 5.84
CA ALA A 39 10.21 1.96 6.12
C ALA A 39 8.96 1.95 5.23
N ASP A 40 8.53 0.76 4.82
CA ASP A 40 7.16 0.59 4.35
C ASP A 40 6.21 0.73 5.55
N PRO A 41 5.27 1.68 5.52
CA PRO A 41 4.38 1.90 6.65
C PRO A 41 3.39 0.75 6.87
N THR A 42 3.26 -0.18 5.93
CA THR A 42 2.31 -1.29 5.99
C THR A 42 2.97 -2.65 6.22
N ASN A 43 4.29 -2.75 6.03
CA ASN A 43 4.99 -4.03 6.12
C ASN A 43 6.41 -3.88 6.68
N CYS A 44 6.65 -4.43 7.87
CA CYS A 44 7.94 -4.37 8.55
C CYS A 44 9.11 -5.02 7.82
N ARG A 45 8.83 -5.94 6.89
CA ARG A 45 9.88 -6.59 6.09
C ARG A 45 10.27 -5.75 4.89
N LYS A 46 9.52 -4.69 4.59
CA LYS A 46 9.66 -3.91 3.36
C LYS A 46 10.12 -2.49 3.63
N TYR A 47 10.77 -1.93 2.63
CA TYR A 47 11.26 -0.55 2.65
C TYR A 47 11.28 0.04 1.25
N TYR A 48 11.26 1.37 1.17
CA TYR A 48 11.39 2.12 -0.07
C TYR A 48 12.75 2.82 -0.12
N ILE A 49 13.15 3.19 -1.33
CA ILE A 49 14.33 4.03 -1.58
C ILE A 49 13.85 5.42 -1.97
N CYS A 50 14.45 6.45 -1.40
CA CYS A 50 14.17 7.83 -1.75
C CYS A 50 14.82 8.20 -3.08
N LEU A 51 13.99 8.70 -3.99
CA LEU A 51 14.40 9.15 -5.31
C LEU A 51 14.74 10.66 -5.28
N LYS A 52 15.31 11.15 -6.39
CA LYS A 52 15.82 12.52 -6.52
C LYS A 52 14.78 13.61 -6.23
N ASP A 53 13.50 13.33 -6.44
CA ASP A 53 12.39 14.27 -6.23
C ASP A 53 11.79 14.21 -4.80
N ASN A 54 12.47 13.55 -3.84
CA ASN A 54 11.95 13.25 -2.50
C ASN A 54 10.67 12.41 -2.50
N ASP A 55 10.49 11.61 -3.55
CA ASP A 55 9.43 10.61 -3.62
C ASP A 55 10.01 9.23 -3.29
N PRO A 56 9.23 8.37 -2.62
CA PRO A 56 9.57 6.95 -2.51
C PRO A 56 9.65 6.31 -3.91
N SER A 57 10.43 5.23 -4.01
CA SER A 57 10.37 4.33 -5.16
C SER A 57 8.95 3.80 -5.37
N ASP A 58 8.59 3.49 -6.62
CA ASP A 58 7.27 2.89 -6.92
C ASP A 58 7.16 1.44 -6.40
N PHE A 59 8.28 0.87 -5.97
CA PHE A 59 8.41 -0.51 -5.51
C PHE A 59 9.08 -0.59 -4.16
N THR A 60 8.76 -1.67 -3.44
CA THR A 60 9.33 -2.00 -2.13
C THR A 60 10.43 -3.04 -2.26
N MET A 61 11.54 -2.76 -1.57
CA MET A 61 12.58 -3.74 -1.30
C MET A 61 12.18 -4.55 -0.07
N GLU A 62 12.74 -5.75 0.07
CA GLU A 62 12.45 -6.65 1.19
C GLU A 62 13.75 -7.01 1.93
N CYS A 63 13.69 -6.98 3.26
CA CYS A 63 14.76 -7.48 4.10
C CYS A 63 14.87 -9.00 3.99
N SER A 64 16.11 -9.50 4.09
CA SER A 64 16.41 -10.92 4.10
C SER A 64 15.61 -11.67 5.19
N ASP A 65 15.42 -12.98 4.98
CA ASP A 65 14.66 -13.82 5.91
C ASP A 65 15.15 -13.69 7.37
N GLY A 66 14.20 -13.50 8.28
CA GLY A 66 14.48 -13.29 9.71
C GLY A 66 14.89 -11.86 10.09
N GLN A 67 14.93 -10.93 9.13
CA GLN A 67 15.18 -9.51 9.37
C GLN A 67 13.93 -8.66 9.16
N LEU A 68 13.84 -7.56 9.90
CA LEU A 68 12.86 -6.49 9.71
C LEU A 68 13.59 -5.17 9.44
N PHE A 69 12.95 -4.27 8.71
CA PHE A 69 13.45 -2.93 8.49
C PHE A 69 13.24 -2.08 9.75
N ASP A 70 14.35 -1.63 10.34
CA ASP A 70 14.35 -0.84 11.56
C ASP A 70 14.14 0.65 11.23
N ASN A 71 13.07 1.23 11.79
CA ASN A 71 12.65 2.60 11.49
C ASN A 71 13.52 3.70 12.15
N VAL A 72 14.46 3.32 13.02
CA VAL A 72 15.36 4.24 13.72
C VAL A 72 16.69 4.33 12.98
N THR A 73 17.26 3.19 12.63
CA THR A 73 18.56 3.02 11.98
C THR A 73 18.46 3.06 10.46
N PHE A 74 17.26 2.91 9.89
CA PHE A 74 16.99 2.84 8.45
C PHE A 74 17.74 1.70 7.75
N GLN A 75 17.80 0.55 8.40
CA GLN A 75 18.50 -0.65 7.92
C GLN A 75 17.73 -1.92 8.30
N CYS A 76 17.94 -2.99 7.54
CA CYS A 76 17.47 -4.32 7.94
C CYS A 76 18.26 -4.81 9.16
N GLN A 77 17.55 -5.17 10.23
CA GLN A 77 18.09 -5.71 11.47
C GLN A 77 17.45 -7.07 11.77
N PRO A 78 18.13 -7.97 12.51
CA PRO A 78 17.48 -9.16 13.03
C PRO A 78 16.17 -8.82 13.76
N HIS A 79 15.14 -9.65 13.62
CA HIS A 79 13.81 -9.39 14.16
C HIS A 79 13.83 -8.89 15.62
N ASP A 80 14.58 -9.53 16.51
CA ASP A 80 14.63 -9.17 17.94
C ASP A 80 15.26 -7.80 18.23
N ASN A 81 15.99 -7.23 17.27
CA ASN A 81 16.69 -5.95 17.41
C ASN A 81 16.03 -4.81 16.63
N ALA A 82 15.09 -5.12 15.74
CA ALA A 82 14.47 -4.15 14.86
C ALA A 82 13.30 -3.43 15.55
N THR A 83 13.31 -2.11 15.52
CA THR A 83 12.16 -1.27 15.86
C THR A 83 11.32 -1.09 14.60
N CYS A 84 10.23 -1.85 14.49
CA CYS A 84 9.25 -1.63 13.44
C CYS A 84 7.92 -1.12 14.01
N GLY A 85 7.31 -0.16 13.32
CA GLY A 85 5.93 0.25 13.56
C GLY A 85 5.19 0.33 12.23
N VAL A 86 4.20 -0.52 12.04
CA VAL A 86 3.23 -0.35 10.95
C VAL A 86 2.20 0.69 11.34
N CYS A 87 1.77 1.48 10.38
CA CYS A 87 0.72 2.46 10.54
C CYS A 87 -0.63 1.76 10.75
N GLU A 88 -1.56 2.49 11.35
CA GLU A 88 -2.97 2.11 11.39
C GLU A 88 -3.73 2.95 10.36
N PRO A 89 -4.41 2.32 9.37
CA PRO A 89 -5.16 3.07 8.38
C PRO A 89 -6.36 3.73 9.02
N SER A 90 -6.58 5.01 8.68
CA SER A 90 -7.79 5.74 9.08
C SER A 90 -9.05 5.19 8.41
N CYS A 91 -8.89 4.51 7.28
CA CYS A 91 -9.96 3.83 6.56
C CYS A 91 -10.18 2.44 7.14
N GLN A 92 -11.34 2.27 7.77
CA GLN A 92 -11.86 0.98 8.19
C GLN A 92 -13.01 0.59 7.25
N PHE A 93 -13.17 -0.70 6.98
CA PHE A 93 -14.25 -1.23 6.12
C PHE A 93 -15.16 -2.22 6.84
N THR A 94 -14.83 -2.57 8.09
CA THR A 94 -15.60 -3.49 8.92
C THR A 94 -16.03 -2.76 10.18
N CYS A 95 -17.30 -2.87 10.55
CA CYS A 95 -17.79 -2.28 11.79
C CYS A 95 -17.12 -2.96 13.00
N PRO A 96 -16.51 -2.20 13.92
CA PRO A 96 -16.01 -2.76 15.15
C PRO A 96 -17.13 -3.38 15.97
N LYS A 97 -16.84 -4.50 16.64
CA LYS A 97 -17.79 -5.17 17.53
C LYS A 97 -17.83 -4.43 18.87
N ASN A 98 -18.96 -4.51 19.59
CA ASN A 98 -19.13 -3.96 20.94
C ASN A 98 -18.94 -2.43 21.09
N ILE A 99 -19.33 -1.65 20.09
CA ILE A 99 -19.29 -0.17 20.19
C ILE A 99 -20.40 0.39 21.09
N THR A 100 -20.08 1.46 21.81
CA THR A 100 -21.03 2.18 22.69
C THR A 100 -21.57 3.47 22.06
N THR A 101 -20.96 3.93 20.97
CA THR A 101 -21.36 5.10 20.19
C THR A 101 -21.30 4.79 18.70
N PRO A 102 -22.03 5.51 17.84
CA PRO A 102 -21.92 5.34 16.41
C PRO A 102 -20.49 5.57 15.90
N VAL A 103 -20.05 4.74 14.96
CA VAL A 103 -18.74 4.83 14.29
C VAL A 103 -18.96 4.95 12.79
N LEU A 104 -18.16 5.78 12.12
CA LEU A 104 -18.16 5.92 10.67
C LEU A 104 -17.06 5.04 10.09
N ILE A 105 -17.38 4.26 9.07
CA ILE A 105 -16.42 3.46 8.30
C ILE A 105 -16.60 3.74 6.81
N ALA A 106 -15.62 3.40 5.99
CA ALA A 106 -15.69 3.57 4.55
C ALA A 106 -16.60 2.51 3.92
N ASP A 107 -17.31 2.88 2.86
CA ASP A 107 -18.05 1.92 2.03
C ASP A 107 -17.10 1.29 1.01
N ARG A 108 -16.93 -0.03 1.09
CA ARG A 108 -16.06 -0.82 0.21
C ARG A 108 -16.45 -0.73 -1.27
N LYS A 109 -17.71 -0.41 -1.58
CA LYS A 109 -18.24 -0.29 -2.95
C LYS A 109 -18.22 1.13 -3.49
N SER A 110 -18.04 2.14 -2.63
CA SER A 110 -18.18 3.53 -3.03
C SER A 110 -17.45 4.48 -2.11
N CYS A 111 -16.44 5.14 -2.65
CA CYS A 111 -15.76 6.24 -1.96
C CYS A 111 -16.65 7.49 -1.71
N LYS A 112 -17.82 7.53 -2.34
CA LYS A 112 -18.81 8.60 -2.16
C LYS A 112 -19.77 8.33 -1.02
N ASN A 113 -19.70 7.16 -0.39
CA ASN A 113 -20.50 6.82 0.76
C ASN A 113 -19.60 6.48 1.95
N PHE A 114 -20.19 6.57 3.13
CA PHE A 114 -19.66 6.00 4.36
C PHE A 114 -20.78 5.19 5.02
N ILE A 115 -20.40 4.23 5.85
CA ILE A 115 -21.34 3.42 6.61
C ILE A 115 -21.33 3.91 8.06
N ILE A 116 -22.52 4.11 8.61
CA ILE A 116 -22.72 4.38 10.04
C ILE A 116 -22.98 3.05 10.74
N CYS A 117 -22.06 2.63 11.59
CA CYS A 117 -22.21 1.49 12.49
C CYS A 117 -22.85 1.96 13.78
N THR A 118 -23.96 1.35 14.21
CA THR A 118 -24.62 1.70 15.48
C THR A 118 -24.31 0.67 16.58
N PRO A 119 -24.43 1.02 17.87
CA PRO A 119 -24.34 0.06 18.97
C PRO A 119 -25.35 -1.09 18.90
N ALA A 120 -26.45 -0.92 18.16
CA ALA A 120 -27.45 -1.97 17.93
C ALA A 120 -27.03 -2.98 16.85
N GLY A 121 -25.90 -2.74 16.16
CA GLY A 121 -25.42 -3.58 15.06
C GLY A 121 -25.95 -3.16 13.69
N ASP A 122 -26.72 -2.08 13.59
CA ASP A 122 -27.23 -1.58 12.31
C ASP A 122 -26.09 -0.94 11.50
N GLN A 123 -26.12 -1.15 10.19
CA GLN A 123 -25.23 -0.53 9.22
C GLN A 123 -26.03 0.31 8.23
N LEU A 124 -25.76 1.61 8.20
CA LEU A 124 -26.45 2.54 7.30
C LEU A 124 -25.46 3.18 6.31
N SER A 125 -25.58 2.80 5.04
CA SER A 125 -24.88 3.46 3.93
C SER A 125 -25.42 4.87 3.71
N THR A 126 -24.54 5.87 3.80
CA THR A 126 -24.87 7.30 3.71
C THR A 126 -23.95 7.98 2.70
N PRO A 127 -24.49 8.74 1.72
CA PRO A 127 -23.67 9.48 0.79
C PRO A 127 -22.99 10.69 1.44
N CYS A 128 -21.76 10.96 1.04
CA CYS A 128 -21.09 12.21 1.32
C CYS A 128 -21.80 13.38 0.60
N PRO A 129 -21.80 14.59 1.18
CA PRO A 129 -22.36 15.78 0.54
C PRO A 129 -21.69 16.09 -0.80
N GLU A 130 -22.44 16.65 -1.76
CA GLU A 130 -21.91 16.96 -3.10
C GLU A 130 -20.69 17.90 -3.09
N ASN A 131 -20.61 18.81 -2.12
CA ASN A 131 -19.50 19.73 -1.96
C ASN A 131 -18.25 19.12 -1.30
N LYS A 132 -18.35 17.91 -0.75
CA LYS A 132 -17.23 17.13 -0.18
C LYS A 132 -17.45 15.65 -0.49
N PRO A 133 -17.35 15.22 -1.75
CA PRO A 133 -17.95 13.97 -2.20
C PRO A 133 -17.13 12.72 -1.87
N TYR A 134 -15.99 12.81 -1.18
CA TYR A 134 -15.10 11.66 -0.93
C TYR A 134 -14.95 11.42 0.57
N PHE A 135 -15.12 10.18 1.04
CA PHE A 135 -14.87 9.84 2.44
C PHE A 135 -13.42 9.43 2.66
N ASN A 136 -12.76 10.03 3.66
CA ASN A 136 -11.35 9.79 3.97
C ASN A 136 -11.10 8.88 5.18
N GLY A 137 -12.12 8.14 5.61
CA GLY A 137 -12.05 7.24 6.76
C GLY A 137 -12.54 7.90 8.05
N THR A 138 -12.47 9.23 8.14
CA THR A 138 -12.96 9.99 9.30
C THR A 138 -14.10 10.94 8.94
N SER A 139 -14.05 11.56 7.76
CA SER A 139 -15.02 12.56 7.33
C SER A 139 -15.07 12.70 5.81
N CYS A 140 -16.10 13.39 5.32
CA CYS A 140 -16.20 13.75 3.91
C CYS A 140 -15.27 14.93 3.57
N THR A 141 -14.51 14.82 2.48
CA THR A 141 -13.50 15.76 1.98
C THR A 141 -13.71 16.09 0.50
N THR A 142 -13.07 17.17 0.03
CA THR A 142 -13.04 17.57 -1.38
C THR A 142 -11.95 16.85 -2.17
N ASN A 143 -10.91 16.34 -1.50
CA ASN A 143 -9.75 15.75 -2.16
C ASN A 143 -9.98 14.27 -2.46
N ASN A 144 -10.09 13.92 -3.75
CA ASN A 144 -10.22 12.54 -4.20
C ASN A 144 -9.02 11.66 -3.82
N ALA A 145 -7.82 12.22 -3.66
CA ALA A 145 -6.64 11.43 -3.27
C ALA A 145 -6.69 10.96 -1.81
N GLN A 146 -7.56 11.55 -0.99
CA GLN A 146 -7.80 11.11 0.39
C GLN A 146 -8.91 10.06 0.47
N CYS A 147 -9.47 9.66 -0.66
CA CYS A 147 -10.43 8.59 -0.77
C CYS A 147 -9.89 7.30 -0.16
N CYS A 148 -10.72 6.62 0.63
CA CYS A 148 -10.36 5.31 1.15
C CYS A 148 -10.16 4.30 0.03
N ASP A 149 -9.00 3.65 0.03
CA ASP A 149 -8.64 2.59 -0.91
C ASP A 149 -9.25 1.25 -0.44
N PRO A 150 -10.25 0.69 -1.15
CA PRO A 150 -10.87 -0.58 -0.78
C PRO A 150 -9.96 -1.79 -1.04
N CYS A 151 -8.80 -1.59 -1.67
CA CYS A 151 -7.81 -2.62 -1.95
C CYS A 151 -6.90 -2.96 -0.78
N VAL A 152 -7.05 -2.25 0.33
CA VAL A 152 -6.27 -2.48 1.52
C VAL A 152 -7.07 -3.33 2.51
N SER A 153 -6.51 -4.47 2.91
CA SER A 153 -7.00 -5.24 4.06
C SER A 153 -6.23 -4.89 5.32
N TYR A 154 -6.95 -4.79 6.42
CA TYR A 154 -6.40 -4.50 7.73
C TYR A 154 -7.18 -5.27 8.79
N CYS A 155 -6.44 -5.92 9.68
CA CYS A 155 -6.95 -6.62 10.84
C CYS A 155 -7.13 -5.62 11.99
N PRO A 156 -8.36 -5.23 12.35
CA PRO A 156 -8.58 -4.27 13.44
C PRO A 156 -8.22 -4.88 14.81
N GLU A 157 -8.41 -6.20 14.95
CA GLU A 157 -8.19 -6.94 16.20
C GLU A 157 -7.66 -8.35 15.89
N ALA A 158 -6.99 -8.94 16.87
CA ALA A 158 -6.55 -10.34 16.80
C ALA A 158 -7.74 -11.31 16.83
N TYR A 159 -7.55 -12.46 16.20
CA TYR A 159 -8.50 -13.56 16.04
C TYR A 159 -9.81 -13.16 15.35
N THR A 160 -9.72 -12.23 14.41
CA THR A 160 -10.83 -11.83 13.53
C THR A 160 -10.62 -12.34 12.11
N GLU A 161 -11.67 -12.31 11.30
CA GLU A 161 -11.61 -12.65 9.87
C GLU A 161 -11.99 -11.41 9.06
N VAL A 162 -11.19 -11.09 8.04
CA VAL A 162 -11.40 -9.93 7.17
C VAL A 162 -11.39 -10.37 5.71
N PRO A 163 -12.18 -9.72 4.83
CA PRO A 163 -12.26 -10.12 3.42
C PRO A 163 -10.93 -9.91 2.69
N ASP A 164 -10.67 -10.76 1.69
CA ASP A 164 -9.68 -10.49 0.65
C ASP A 164 -10.29 -9.52 -0.39
N PRO A 165 -9.68 -8.35 -0.65
CA PRO A 165 -10.23 -7.34 -1.55
C PRO A 165 -10.11 -7.73 -3.03
N THR A 166 -9.32 -8.75 -3.35
CA THR A 166 -9.08 -9.20 -4.72
C THR A 166 -9.90 -10.45 -5.07
N ASN A 167 -10.35 -11.20 -4.07
CA ASN A 167 -11.08 -12.44 -4.26
C ASN A 167 -12.14 -12.64 -3.15
N CYS A 168 -13.42 -12.58 -3.51
CA CYS A 168 -14.53 -12.63 -2.55
C CYS A 168 -14.77 -14.01 -1.95
N THR A 169 -14.13 -15.06 -2.50
CA THR A 169 -14.13 -16.41 -1.93
C THR A 169 -13.07 -16.57 -0.86
N ASN A 170 -12.14 -15.62 -0.74
CA ASN A 170 -11.06 -15.66 0.22
C ASN A 170 -11.29 -14.72 1.40
N PHE A 171 -10.62 -15.03 2.51
CA PHE A 171 -10.57 -14.21 3.71
C PHE A 171 -9.23 -14.40 4.42
N TYR A 172 -8.81 -13.41 5.18
CA TYR A 172 -7.64 -13.50 6.04
C TYR A 172 -8.05 -13.82 7.47
N PHE A 173 -7.36 -14.77 8.11
CA PHE A 173 -7.44 -14.95 9.56
C PHE A 173 -6.40 -14.08 10.26
N CYS A 174 -6.86 -13.13 11.05
CA CYS A 174 -6.02 -12.16 11.71
C CYS A 174 -5.43 -12.72 13.00
N ASN A 175 -4.18 -13.17 13.01
CA ASN A 175 -3.52 -13.60 14.27
C ASN A 175 -3.24 -12.43 15.23
N ALA A 176 -3.07 -11.22 14.69
CA ALA A 176 -2.81 -10.00 15.43
C ALA A 176 -3.47 -8.80 14.73
N LYS A 177 -3.53 -7.66 15.42
CA LYS A 177 -3.87 -6.37 14.80
C LYS A 177 -2.76 -5.96 13.82
N GLY A 178 -3.12 -5.49 12.64
CA GLY A 178 -2.15 -5.07 11.61
C GLY A 178 -2.56 -5.46 10.19
N TYR A 179 -1.64 -5.36 9.25
CA TYR A 179 -1.85 -5.85 7.88
C TYR A 179 -1.74 -7.38 7.85
N PRO A 180 -2.69 -8.09 7.23
CA PRO A 180 -2.64 -9.55 7.15
C PRO A 180 -1.51 -10.03 6.23
N ASP A 181 -0.98 -11.20 6.56
CA ASP A 181 0.05 -11.90 5.79
C ASP A 181 -0.60 -13.00 4.93
N GLU A 182 -0.08 -13.26 3.73
CA GLU A 182 -0.59 -14.27 2.78
C GLU A 182 -0.61 -15.69 3.36
N THR A 183 0.26 -16.01 4.32
CA THR A 183 0.24 -17.29 5.05
C THR A 183 -1.05 -17.54 5.83
N ASN A 184 -1.82 -16.47 6.10
CA ASN A 184 -3.11 -16.54 6.78
C ASN A 184 -4.28 -16.25 5.84
N LEU A 185 -4.08 -16.40 4.53
CA LEU A 185 -5.14 -16.37 3.52
C LEU A 185 -5.83 -17.74 3.45
N PHE A 186 -7.16 -17.73 3.57
CA PHE A 186 -8.01 -18.92 3.52
C PHE A 186 -9.11 -18.73 2.47
N THR A 187 -9.68 -19.84 2.01
CA THR A 187 -10.75 -19.85 1.02
C THR A 187 -12.00 -20.51 1.62
N CYS A 188 -13.15 -19.90 1.38
CA CYS A 188 -14.45 -20.47 1.71
C CYS A 188 -14.64 -21.82 1.02
N THR A 189 -15.13 -22.82 1.75
CA THR A 189 -15.42 -24.14 1.16
C THR A 189 -16.60 -24.06 0.19
N GLU A 190 -17.63 -23.28 0.55
CA GLU A 190 -18.78 -22.97 -0.30
C GLU A 190 -19.17 -21.49 -0.09
N GLY A 191 -19.70 -20.87 -1.14
CA GLY A 191 -20.17 -19.48 -1.10
C GLY A 191 -19.06 -18.43 -1.08
N TYR A 192 -19.35 -17.28 -0.50
CA TYR A 192 -18.48 -16.11 -0.42
C TYR A 192 -18.31 -15.67 1.03
N PHE A 193 -17.21 -14.98 1.34
CA PHE A 193 -16.99 -14.45 2.68
C PHE A 193 -17.89 -13.23 2.92
N ASP A 194 -18.73 -13.30 3.94
CA ASP A 194 -19.58 -12.19 4.37
C ASP A 194 -18.86 -11.34 5.42
N GLU A 195 -18.45 -10.13 5.06
CA GLU A 195 -17.73 -9.22 5.97
C GLU A 195 -18.57 -8.72 7.16
N VAL A 196 -19.90 -8.77 7.05
CA VAL A 196 -20.82 -8.34 8.10
C VAL A 196 -20.94 -9.41 9.17
N THR A 197 -21.10 -10.67 8.74
CA THR A 197 -21.23 -11.80 9.68
C THR A 197 -19.87 -12.38 10.09
N GLY A 198 -18.84 -12.20 9.26
CA GLY A 198 -17.53 -12.82 9.41
C GLY A 198 -17.57 -14.33 9.16
N VAL A 199 -18.42 -14.80 8.24
CA VAL A 199 -18.61 -16.23 7.95
C VAL A 199 -18.81 -16.43 6.45
N CYS A 200 -18.34 -17.56 5.92
CA CYS A 200 -18.63 -17.99 4.55
C CYS A 200 -20.11 -18.39 4.38
N SER A 201 -20.78 -17.84 3.37
CA SER A 201 -22.19 -18.13 3.09
C SER A 201 -22.47 -18.14 1.60
N THR A 202 -23.35 -19.05 1.16
CA THR A 202 -23.86 -19.07 -0.23
C THR A 202 -24.79 -17.91 -0.54
N ASP A 203 -25.33 -17.25 0.50
CA ASP A 203 -26.22 -16.10 0.37
C ASP A 203 -25.45 -14.77 0.42
N ALA A 204 -24.15 -14.80 0.73
CA ALA A 204 -23.31 -13.63 0.76
C ALA A 204 -23.14 -13.04 -0.65
N ALA A 205 -22.99 -11.73 -0.76
CA ALA A 205 -22.64 -11.09 -2.01
C ALA A 205 -21.12 -11.21 -2.24
N CYS A 206 -20.73 -11.61 -3.45
CA CYS A 206 -19.33 -11.50 -3.86
C CYS A 206 -18.94 -10.03 -4.06
N ILE A 207 -17.95 -9.55 -3.31
CA ILE A 207 -17.45 -8.17 -3.38
C ILE A 207 -15.94 -8.21 -3.61
N GLU A 208 -15.50 -7.91 -4.82
CA GLU A 208 -14.08 -7.86 -5.23
C GLU A 208 -13.75 -6.45 -5.72
N PRO A 209 -13.53 -5.48 -4.83
CA PRO A 209 -13.26 -4.11 -5.24
C PRO A 209 -11.98 -4.00 -6.09
N CYS A 210 -11.10 -5.00 -6.01
CA CYS A 210 -9.77 -4.99 -6.60
C CYS A 210 -9.48 -6.27 -7.40
N GLY A 211 -10.48 -7.13 -7.57
CA GLY A 211 -10.45 -8.23 -8.53
C GLY A 211 -10.58 -7.64 -9.93
N GLY A 212 -9.49 -7.66 -10.70
CA GLY A 212 -9.41 -7.01 -11.99
C GLY A 212 -10.59 -7.34 -12.93
N ASP A 213 -10.98 -6.33 -13.72
CA ASP A 213 -11.98 -6.41 -14.79
C ASP A 213 -11.86 -7.69 -15.62
N ASN A 214 -12.70 -8.69 -15.32
CA ASN A 214 -12.90 -9.83 -16.19
C ASN A 214 -14.38 -10.04 -16.50
N ARG A 215 -15.00 -8.96 -16.97
CA ARG A 215 -16.17 -9.06 -17.84
C ARG A 215 -15.78 -8.57 -19.23
N THR A 216 -15.09 -9.42 -20.00
CA THR A 216 -15.53 -9.89 -21.34
C THR A 216 -14.63 -11.03 -21.82
N THR A 217 -15.25 -12.20 -21.96
CA THR A 217 -14.87 -13.36 -22.78
C THR A 217 -13.87 -13.11 -23.92
N SER A 218 -12.73 -13.81 -23.91
CA SER A 218 -12.40 -14.81 -24.96
C SER A 218 -11.08 -15.54 -24.69
N ASN A 219 -11.22 -16.86 -24.51
CA ASN A 219 -10.35 -18.01 -24.75
C ASN A 219 -8.81 -17.99 -24.50
N PRO A 220 -8.26 -19.11 -23.97
CA PRO A 220 -6.84 -19.26 -23.66
C PRO A 220 -6.06 -19.73 -24.88
N LEU A 221 -4.82 -19.24 -25.05
CA LEU A 221 -3.82 -19.94 -25.84
C LEU A 221 -2.52 -20.04 -25.05
N SER A 222 -2.19 -21.29 -24.72
CA SER A 222 -0.94 -21.75 -24.17
C SER A 222 0.22 -21.55 -25.15
N THR A 223 1.40 -21.16 -24.65
CA THR A 223 2.69 -21.59 -25.20
C THR A 223 3.76 -21.40 -24.12
N THR A 224 4.14 -22.48 -23.42
CA THR A 224 5.36 -23.29 -23.63
C THR A 224 6.67 -22.53 -23.37
N SER A 225 7.31 -22.97 -22.29
CA SER A 225 8.67 -22.66 -21.85
C SER A 225 9.74 -23.06 -22.88
N SER A 226 10.75 -22.21 -23.04
CA SER A 226 12.11 -22.63 -23.44
C SER A 226 13.19 -21.68 -22.89
N LEU A 227 14.25 -22.27 -22.34
CA LEU A 227 15.52 -21.71 -21.82
C LEU A 227 16.31 -20.89 -22.89
N PRO A 228 17.39 -20.15 -22.54
CA PRO A 228 17.58 -18.78 -22.98
C PRO A 228 18.53 -18.73 -24.19
N THR A 229 18.25 -17.79 -25.09
CA THR A 229 19.19 -17.44 -26.15
C THR A 229 19.81 -16.11 -25.78
N THR A 230 21.12 -16.05 -25.63
CA THR A 230 21.87 -14.80 -25.47
C THR A 230 21.72 -13.95 -26.73
N THR A 231 20.75 -13.04 -26.72
CA THR A 231 20.63 -11.97 -27.72
C THR A 231 21.19 -10.69 -27.12
N ASN A 232 22.33 -10.23 -27.66
CA ASN A 232 22.84 -8.89 -27.44
C ASN A 232 21.80 -7.86 -27.95
N GLU A 233 20.94 -7.37 -27.06
CA GLU A 233 19.97 -6.29 -27.29
C GLU A 233 20.66 -4.91 -27.34
N GLY A 234 21.44 -4.67 -28.39
CA GLY A 234 22.05 -3.36 -28.63
C GLY A 234 23.00 -2.85 -27.51
N PRO A 235 23.69 -1.73 -27.72
CA PRO A 235 24.73 -1.28 -26.78
C PRO A 235 24.19 -0.62 -25.49
N HIS A 236 22.88 -0.66 -25.21
CA HIS A 236 22.25 0.18 -24.17
C HIS A 236 21.19 -0.50 -23.29
N CYS A 237 20.89 -1.79 -23.52
CA CYS A 237 19.99 -2.57 -22.68
C CYS A 237 20.74 -3.83 -22.21
N ILE A 238 20.62 -4.17 -20.92
CA ILE A 238 21.39 -5.25 -20.30
C ILE A 238 20.45 -6.40 -20.00
N ASP A 239 20.71 -7.58 -20.57
CA ASP A 239 20.00 -8.82 -20.27
C ASP A 239 20.94 -10.02 -20.51
N PRO A 240 21.23 -10.89 -19.51
CA PRO A 240 20.79 -10.83 -18.12
C PRO A 240 21.52 -9.76 -17.28
N PHE A 241 20.89 -9.27 -16.22
CA PHE A 241 21.45 -8.25 -15.33
C PHE A 241 22.19 -8.85 -14.14
N LEU A 242 23.44 -8.43 -13.92
CA LEU A 242 24.26 -8.84 -12.77
C LEU A 242 24.12 -7.84 -11.64
N CYS A 243 23.58 -8.27 -10.50
CA CYS A 243 23.45 -7.44 -9.32
C CYS A 243 24.82 -7.17 -8.69
N THR A 244 25.24 -5.91 -8.67
CA THR A 244 26.50 -5.46 -8.03
C THR A 244 26.27 -4.66 -6.75
N LYS A 245 25.06 -4.16 -6.55
CA LYS A 245 24.57 -3.48 -5.34
C LYS A 245 23.06 -3.68 -5.24
N GLU A 246 22.51 -3.46 -4.05
CA GLU A 246 21.07 -3.51 -3.83
C GLU A 246 20.35 -2.33 -4.51
N GLY A 247 19.11 -2.58 -4.94
CA GLY A 247 18.21 -1.56 -5.46
C GLY A 247 17.58 -1.91 -6.81
N TYR A 248 17.05 -0.89 -7.45
CA TYR A 248 16.37 -0.99 -8.74
C TYR A 248 17.28 -0.50 -9.86
N PHE A 249 17.19 -1.17 -11.01
CA PHE A 249 17.98 -0.82 -12.18
C PHE A 249 17.08 -0.85 -13.42
N PRO A 250 17.18 0.16 -14.29
CA PRO A 250 16.42 0.13 -15.52
C PRO A 250 17.00 -0.96 -16.42
N LYS A 251 16.17 -1.59 -17.27
CA LYS A 251 16.71 -2.53 -18.26
C LYS A 251 17.63 -1.85 -19.26
N CYS A 252 17.40 -0.57 -19.53
CA CYS A 252 18.15 0.23 -20.48
C CYS A 252 18.58 1.57 -19.89
N ASP A 253 19.80 2.03 -20.17
CA ASP A 253 20.33 3.29 -19.61
C ASP A 253 19.73 4.55 -20.24
N ASN A 254 19.24 4.47 -21.49
CA ASN A 254 18.75 5.62 -22.27
C ASN A 254 17.46 5.31 -23.05
N ARG A 255 16.70 4.33 -22.56
CA ARG A 255 15.40 3.96 -23.11
C ARG A 255 14.47 3.61 -21.97
N CYS A 256 13.20 3.90 -22.15
CA CYS A 256 12.18 3.40 -21.24
C CYS A 256 11.73 2.03 -21.70
N ASP A 257 11.97 1.03 -20.88
CA ASP A 257 11.46 -0.32 -21.07
C ASP A 257 10.33 -0.55 -20.07
N ARG A 258 9.45 -1.49 -20.35
CA ARG A 258 8.49 -1.98 -19.36
C ARG A 258 9.16 -2.83 -18.28
N HIS A 259 10.33 -3.37 -18.57
CA HIS A 259 11.12 -4.21 -17.72
C HIS A 259 12.18 -3.42 -16.96
N TYR A 260 12.40 -3.84 -15.72
CA TYR A 260 13.47 -3.35 -14.85
C TYR A 260 13.98 -4.51 -13.99
N TYR A 261 15.09 -4.31 -13.31
CA TYR A 261 15.70 -5.31 -12.43
C TYR A 261 15.62 -4.87 -10.98
N ILE A 262 15.48 -5.86 -10.09
CA ILE A 262 15.49 -5.70 -8.64
C ILE A 262 16.64 -6.54 -8.11
N CYS A 263 17.51 -5.95 -7.31
CA CYS A 263 18.61 -6.62 -6.65
C CYS A 263 18.46 -6.53 -5.14
N SER A 264 18.26 -7.67 -4.49
CA SER A 264 18.34 -7.79 -3.03
C SER A 264 19.77 -8.12 -2.60
N GLN A 265 19.99 -8.17 -1.28
CA GLN A 265 21.28 -8.54 -0.70
C GLN A 265 21.73 -9.95 -1.12
N ASN A 266 20.77 -10.87 -1.26
CA ASN A 266 21.05 -12.26 -1.65
C ASN A 266 21.40 -12.40 -3.14
N ASP A 267 21.04 -11.39 -3.93
CA ASP A 267 21.28 -11.39 -5.38
C ASP A 267 22.66 -10.84 -5.74
N ILE A 268 23.40 -10.26 -4.79
CA ILE A 268 24.70 -9.65 -5.10
C ILE A 268 25.68 -10.69 -5.64
N HIS A 269 26.27 -10.38 -6.80
CA HIS A 269 27.07 -11.26 -7.66
C HIS A 269 26.30 -12.38 -8.38
N SER A 270 24.96 -12.31 -8.38
CA SER A 270 24.07 -13.20 -9.12
C SER A 270 23.35 -12.46 -10.24
N TYR A 271 22.96 -13.22 -11.28
CA TYR A 271 22.10 -12.72 -12.34
C TYR A 271 20.63 -12.81 -11.91
N VAL A 272 19.84 -11.79 -12.22
CA VAL A 272 18.41 -11.72 -11.86
C VAL A 272 17.53 -11.61 -13.11
N GLU A 273 16.28 -12.07 -12.98
CA GLU A 273 15.25 -11.88 -13.99
C GLU A 273 14.63 -10.47 -13.89
N SER A 274 14.13 -9.96 -15.01
CA SER A 274 13.47 -8.67 -15.05
C SER A 274 12.01 -8.74 -14.59
N VAL A 275 11.53 -7.67 -13.98
CA VAL A 275 10.13 -7.48 -13.54
C VAL A 275 9.45 -6.42 -14.41
N LEU A 276 8.13 -6.49 -14.54
CA LEU A 276 7.31 -5.56 -15.34
C LEU A 276 6.76 -4.41 -14.49
N CYS A 277 6.82 -3.18 -15.01
CA CYS A 277 5.99 -2.08 -14.51
C CYS A 277 4.50 -2.43 -14.63
N SER A 278 3.76 -2.23 -13.53
CA SER A 278 2.30 -2.38 -13.48
C SER A 278 1.58 -1.42 -14.41
N ASN A 279 0.32 -1.74 -14.77
CA ASN A 279 -0.56 -0.86 -15.56
C ASN A 279 0.02 -0.39 -16.90
N PHE A 280 0.78 -1.24 -17.60
CA PHE A 280 1.38 -0.94 -18.92
C PHE A 280 2.32 0.29 -18.93
N ARG A 281 2.89 0.63 -17.78
CA ARG A 281 3.86 1.71 -17.64
C ARG A 281 5.27 1.29 -18.07
N VAL A 282 6.17 2.27 -18.15
CA VAL A 282 7.59 2.08 -18.48
C VAL A 282 8.47 2.71 -17.40
N ILE A 283 9.63 2.11 -17.12
CA ILE A 283 10.60 2.63 -16.16
C ILE A 283 11.35 3.80 -16.79
N ASN A 284 11.33 4.97 -16.16
CA ASN A 284 12.21 6.08 -16.51
C ASN A 284 13.61 5.81 -15.92
N PRO A 285 14.66 5.65 -16.75
CA PRO A 285 16.00 5.27 -16.27
C PRO A 285 16.68 6.35 -15.40
N ASP A 286 16.27 7.61 -15.50
CA ASP A 286 16.83 8.68 -14.68
C ASP A 286 16.20 8.75 -13.29
N THR A 287 14.90 8.51 -13.21
CA THR A 287 14.12 8.70 -11.98
C THR A 287 13.81 7.40 -11.26
N MET A 288 13.97 6.25 -11.93
CA MET A 288 13.59 4.92 -11.44
C MET A 288 12.11 4.82 -11.05
N LYS A 289 11.25 5.53 -11.79
CA LYS A 289 9.79 5.46 -11.64
C LYS A 289 9.12 4.85 -12.85
N CYS A 290 8.10 4.04 -12.61
CA CYS A 290 7.16 3.58 -13.62
C CYS A 290 6.19 4.72 -13.94
N VAL A 291 6.46 5.36 -15.06
CA VAL A 291 5.68 6.48 -15.59
C VAL A 291 4.81 6.01 -16.77
N PRO A 292 3.70 6.71 -17.06
CA PRO A 292 3.03 6.56 -18.35
C PRO A 292 4.01 6.68 -19.51
N ILE A 293 3.73 5.99 -20.62
CA ILE A 293 4.62 5.95 -21.79
C ILE A 293 4.91 7.37 -22.32
N GLU A 294 3.89 8.22 -22.31
CA GLU A 294 3.95 9.62 -22.73
C GLU A 294 4.80 10.52 -21.82
N ASP A 295 5.02 10.12 -20.56
CA ASP A 295 5.77 10.89 -19.57
C ASP A 295 7.25 10.48 -19.53
N CYS A 296 7.65 9.47 -20.31
CA CYS A 296 9.05 9.09 -20.42
C CYS A 296 9.83 10.07 -21.33
N PRO A 297 10.97 10.62 -20.87
CA PRO A 297 11.80 11.52 -21.68
C PRO A 297 12.66 10.81 -22.74
N TYR A 298 12.66 9.47 -22.75
CA TYR A 298 13.47 8.61 -23.64
C TYR A 298 12.62 7.83 -24.64
N PRO A 299 13.19 7.35 -25.75
CA PRO A 299 12.52 6.42 -26.64
C PRO A 299 12.12 5.14 -25.92
N ILE A 300 10.96 4.60 -26.29
CA ILE A 300 10.46 3.34 -25.73
C ILE A 300 11.22 2.16 -26.35
N HIS A 301 11.65 1.24 -25.51
CA HIS A 301 12.09 -0.10 -25.91
C HIS A 301 10.86 -1.01 -25.86
N ILE A 302 10.55 -1.65 -26.99
CA ILE A 302 9.34 -2.48 -27.18
C ILE A 302 9.76 -3.94 -27.22
#